data_AF-A0A3A9XX38-F1
#
_entry.id   AF-A0A3A9XX38-F1
#
_cell.length_a   1.000
_cell.length_b   1.000
_cell.length_c   1.000
_cell.angle_alpha   90.00
_cell.angle_beta   90.00
_cell.angle_gamma   90.00
#
_symmetry.space_group_name_H-M   'P 1'
#
loop_
_entity.id
_entity.type
_entity.pdbx_description
1 polymer ?
#
loop_
_entity_poly.entity_id
_entity_poly.type
_entity_poly.pdbx_seq_one_letter_code
_entity_poly.pdbx_strand_id
1 'polypeptide(L)'
;MSSAPPSPAAPQWLQTVLSALGVLGSAGGLAAIVAVIIQRGKFKADAADTLTDAALTLVQPLRARVCELEREANASREELATMRSRVHQLEAAVRSLRRTLEKWRAAVMAPDATLRRIRATVAESTERGDQPHDS
;
A
#
# COMPACT_ATOMS: atom_id res chain seq x y z
N MET A 1 -30.80 -15.06 27.27
CA MET A 1 -29.56 -15.83 27.46
C MET A 1 -29.11 -16.27 26.07
N SER A 2 -27.97 -15.76 25.61
CA SER A 2 -27.43 -15.95 24.25
C SER A 2 -27.03 -17.40 23.97
N SER A 3 -27.36 -17.93 22.80
CA SER A 3 -26.67 -19.10 22.22
C SER A 3 -25.96 -18.65 20.93
N ALA A 4 -24.64 -18.83 20.92
CA ALA A 4 -23.76 -18.57 19.78
C ALA A 4 -23.95 -19.66 18.69
N PRO A 5 -23.78 -19.34 17.40
CA PRO A 5 -23.81 -20.36 16.35
C PRO A 5 -22.53 -21.20 16.37
N PRO A 6 -22.61 -22.51 16.05
CA PRO A 6 -21.43 -23.37 15.89
C PRO A 6 -20.62 -22.95 14.66
N SER A 7 -19.30 -22.80 14.84
CA SER A 7 -18.35 -22.53 13.75
C SER A 7 -18.46 -23.58 12.64
N PRO A 8 -18.34 -23.19 11.35
CA PRO A 8 -18.30 -24.16 10.26
C PRO A 8 -17.07 -25.06 10.42
N ALA A 9 -17.31 -26.37 10.47
CA ALA A 9 -16.28 -27.39 10.55
C ALA A 9 -15.23 -27.16 9.45
N ALA A 10 -13.97 -26.95 9.88
CA ALA A 10 -12.84 -26.93 8.96
C ALA A 10 -12.84 -28.23 8.15
N PRO A 11 -12.53 -28.15 6.84
CA PRO A 11 -12.72 -29.28 5.95
C PRO A 11 -11.87 -30.47 6.38
N GLN A 12 -12.46 -31.67 6.34
CA GLN A 12 -11.93 -32.91 6.93
C GLN A 12 -10.53 -33.29 6.39
N TRP A 13 -10.18 -32.82 5.18
CA TRP A 13 -8.84 -32.97 4.60
C TRP A 13 -7.77 -32.23 5.43
N LEU A 14 -8.13 -31.09 6.03
CA LEU A 14 -7.24 -30.31 6.88
C LEU A 14 -7.00 -31.05 8.21
N GLN A 15 -8.05 -31.65 8.78
CA GLN A 15 -7.96 -32.44 10.00
C GLN A 15 -7.15 -33.73 9.80
N THR A 16 -7.27 -34.37 8.63
CA THR A 16 -6.46 -35.54 8.27
C THR A 16 -5.00 -35.16 8.06
N VAL A 17 -4.70 -34.03 7.42
CA VAL A 17 -3.31 -33.54 7.26
C VAL A 17 -2.70 -33.17 8.60
N LEU A 18 -3.41 -32.45 9.48
CA LEU A 18 -2.90 -32.10 10.81
C LEU A 18 -2.73 -33.34 11.72
N SER A 19 -3.63 -34.32 11.63
CA SER A 19 -3.50 -35.57 12.39
C SER A 19 -2.36 -36.45 11.85
N ALA A 20 -2.15 -36.47 10.52
CA ALA A 20 -1.03 -37.17 9.90
C ALA A 20 0.32 -36.52 10.23
N LEU A 21 0.38 -35.19 10.32
CA LEU A 21 1.58 -34.46 10.76
C LEU A 21 1.84 -34.63 12.27
N GLY A 22 0.79 -34.75 13.09
CA GLY A 22 0.91 -34.99 14.52
C GLY A 22 1.29 -36.42 14.91
N VAL A 23 0.99 -37.42 14.06
CA VAL A 23 1.26 -38.85 14.33
C VAL A 23 2.59 -39.33 13.74
N LEU A 24 3.25 -38.55 12.88
CA LEU A 24 4.55 -38.89 12.29
C LEU A 24 5.75 -38.75 13.27
N GLY A 25 5.50 -38.95 14.56
CA GLY A 25 6.51 -39.00 15.62
C GLY A 25 6.79 -40.40 16.18
N SER A 26 6.05 -41.45 15.79
CA SER A 26 6.30 -42.82 16.26
C SER A 26 6.12 -43.87 15.14
N ALA A 27 6.90 -44.96 15.25
CA ALA A 27 7.36 -45.85 14.17
C ALA A 27 6.31 -46.60 13.30
N GLY A 28 5.00 -46.31 13.41
CA GLY A 28 3.93 -46.94 12.63
C GLY A 28 3.58 -46.27 11.29
N GLY A 29 4.09 -45.06 11.02
CA GLY A 29 3.64 -44.25 9.87
C GLY A 29 4.05 -44.74 8.47
N LEU A 30 5.13 -45.51 8.36
CA LEU A 30 5.70 -45.88 7.06
C LEU A 30 4.90 -46.95 6.31
N ALA A 31 4.21 -47.86 7.01
CA ALA A 31 3.39 -48.90 6.37
C ALA A 31 2.16 -48.30 5.65
N ALA A 32 1.55 -47.26 6.21
CA ALA A 32 0.44 -46.55 5.59
C ALA A 32 0.88 -45.76 4.35
N ILE A 33 2.11 -45.25 4.34
CA ILE A 33 2.67 -44.51 3.20
C ILE A 33 2.84 -45.44 1.97
N VAL A 34 3.26 -46.70 2.17
CA VAL A 34 3.40 -47.67 1.06
C VAL A 34 2.05 -48.03 0.42
N ALA A 35 1.01 -48.25 1.24
CA ALA A 35 -0.34 -48.52 0.73
C ALA A 35 -0.91 -47.34 -0.08
N VAL A 36 -0.68 -46.09 0.37
CA VAL A 36 -1.09 -44.88 -0.34
C VAL A 36 -0.37 -44.71 -1.67
N ILE A 37 0.89 -45.13 -1.79
CA ILE A 37 1.66 -45.03 -3.05
C ILE A 37 1.09 -45.96 -4.13
N ILE A 38 0.65 -47.17 -3.76
CA ILE A 38 0.01 -48.12 -4.69
C ILE A 38 -1.38 -47.61 -5.11
N GLN A 39 -2.10 -46.98 -4.20
CA GLN A 39 -3.42 -46.41 -4.47
C GLN A 39 -3.35 -45.10 -5.29
N ARG A 40 -2.24 -44.36 -5.21
CA ARG A 40 -1.96 -43.12 -5.97
C ARG A 40 -1.95 -43.26 -7.49
N GLY A 41 -1.76 -44.46 -8.05
CA GLY A 41 -1.67 -44.65 -9.51
C GLY A 41 -2.96 -44.32 -10.26
N LYS A 42 -4.12 -44.60 -9.66
CA LYS A 42 -5.45 -44.32 -10.26
C LYS A 42 -5.98 -42.93 -9.93
N PHE A 43 -5.60 -42.36 -8.78
CA PHE A 43 -5.96 -40.97 -8.41
C PHE A 43 -5.18 -39.90 -9.17
N LYS A 44 -4.04 -40.22 -9.79
CA LYS A 44 -3.26 -39.22 -10.54
C LYS A 44 -3.98 -38.68 -11.78
N ALA A 45 -4.81 -39.49 -12.43
CA ALA A 45 -5.59 -39.05 -13.59
C ALA A 45 -6.77 -38.15 -13.17
N ASP A 46 -7.58 -38.60 -12.20
CA ASP A 46 -8.71 -37.82 -11.68
C ASP A 46 -8.27 -36.59 -10.88
N ALA A 47 -7.13 -36.64 -10.19
CA ALA A 47 -6.57 -35.49 -9.48
C ALA A 47 -5.98 -34.45 -10.44
N ALA A 48 -5.46 -34.86 -11.61
CA ALA A 48 -4.96 -33.93 -12.61
C ALA A 48 -6.11 -33.19 -13.31
N ASP A 49 -7.22 -33.87 -13.60
CA ASP A 49 -8.40 -33.26 -14.19
C ASP A 49 -9.09 -32.29 -13.22
N THR A 50 -9.25 -32.70 -11.95
CA THR A 50 -9.78 -31.83 -10.89
C THR A 50 -8.83 -30.71 -10.48
N LEU A 51 -7.50 -30.91 -10.52
CA LEU A 51 -6.54 -29.81 -10.34
C LEU A 51 -6.55 -28.85 -11.53
N THR A 52 -6.77 -29.32 -12.75
CA THR A 52 -6.88 -28.46 -13.93
C THR A 52 -8.16 -27.65 -13.87
N ASP A 53 -9.29 -28.26 -13.50
CA ASP A 53 -10.56 -27.58 -13.31
C ASP A 53 -10.51 -26.60 -12.11
N ALA A 54 -9.92 -27.00 -10.99
CA ALA A 54 -9.67 -26.13 -9.84
C ALA A 54 -8.69 -24.99 -10.18
N ALA A 55 -7.64 -25.25 -10.97
CA ALA A 55 -6.73 -24.21 -11.42
C ALA A 55 -7.44 -23.23 -12.35
N LEU A 56 -8.26 -23.70 -13.30
CA LEU A 56 -9.00 -22.84 -14.21
C LEU A 56 -10.05 -21.98 -13.46
N THR A 57 -10.73 -22.54 -12.47
CA THR A 57 -11.72 -21.83 -11.65
C THR A 57 -11.10 -20.84 -10.66
N LEU A 58 -9.87 -21.07 -10.19
CA LEU A 58 -9.16 -20.17 -9.26
C LEU A 58 -8.28 -19.12 -9.96
N VAL A 59 -7.77 -19.40 -11.15
CA VAL A 59 -6.93 -18.44 -11.89
C VAL A 59 -7.74 -17.23 -12.34
N GLN A 60 -9.02 -17.40 -12.72
CA GLN A 60 -9.88 -16.27 -13.10
C GLN A 60 -10.09 -15.24 -11.97
N PRO A 61 -10.52 -15.64 -10.75
CA PRO A 61 -10.66 -14.69 -9.65
C PRO A 61 -9.32 -14.13 -9.20
N LEU A 62 -8.23 -14.90 -9.22
CA LEU A 62 -6.89 -14.37 -8.91
C LEU A 62 -6.46 -13.29 -9.90
N ARG A 63 -6.68 -13.49 -11.22
CA ARG A 63 -6.40 -12.46 -12.23
C ARG A 63 -7.25 -11.21 -12.02
N ALA A 64 -8.52 -11.37 -11.68
CA ALA A 64 -9.40 -10.24 -11.38
C ALA A 64 -8.89 -9.45 -10.15
N ARG A 65 -8.49 -10.14 -9.08
CA ARG A 65 -7.92 -9.53 -7.87
C ARG A 65 -6.58 -8.85 -8.13
N VAL A 66 -5.71 -9.46 -8.94
CA VAL A 66 -4.44 -8.83 -9.34
C VAL A 66 -4.70 -7.56 -10.15
N CYS A 67 -5.64 -7.58 -11.10
CA CYS A 67 -6.00 -6.40 -11.87
C CYS A 67 -6.60 -5.28 -10.99
N GLU A 68 -7.41 -5.64 -9.99
CA GLU A 68 -7.94 -4.70 -9.00
C GLU A 68 -6.82 -4.08 -8.16
N LEU A 69 -5.91 -4.90 -7.62
CA LEU A 69 -4.75 -4.45 -6.87
C LEU A 69 -3.79 -3.59 -7.70
N GLU A 70 -3.59 -3.91 -8.98
CA GLU A 70 -2.79 -3.09 -9.90
C GLU A 70 -3.41 -1.71 -10.11
N ARG A 71 -4.74 -1.63 -10.22
CA ARG A 71 -5.46 -0.35 -10.32
C ARG A 71 -5.34 0.47 -9.04
N GLU A 72 -5.52 -0.14 -7.88
CA GLU A 72 -5.34 0.52 -6.58
C GLU A 72 -3.89 0.99 -6.37
N ALA A 73 -2.92 0.17 -6.75
CA ALA A 73 -1.51 0.53 -6.70
C ALA A 73 -1.17 1.70 -7.63
N ASN A 74 -1.79 1.79 -8.81
CA ASN A 74 -1.61 2.92 -9.70
C ASN A 74 -2.29 4.18 -9.17
N ALA A 75 -3.52 4.08 -8.66
CA ALA A 75 -4.22 5.21 -8.04
C ALA A 75 -3.43 5.79 -6.86
N SER A 76 -2.93 4.94 -5.96
CA SER A 76 -2.11 5.39 -4.83
C SER A 76 -0.79 6.04 -5.26
N ARG A 77 -0.17 5.59 -6.37
CA ARG A 77 1.03 6.23 -6.94
C ARG A 77 0.72 7.61 -7.50
N GLU A 78 -0.42 7.78 -8.17
CA GLU A 78 -0.88 9.08 -8.67
C GLU A 78 -1.16 10.04 -7.51
N GLU A 79 -1.85 9.58 -6.47
CA GLU A 79 -2.07 10.37 -5.25
C GLU A 79 -0.74 10.79 -4.60
N LEU A 80 0.23 9.87 -4.46
CA LEU A 80 1.56 10.22 -3.95
C LEU A 80 2.29 11.23 -4.85
N ALA A 81 2.16 11.14 -6.17
CA ALA A 81 2.73 12.11 -7.09
C ALA A 81 2.11 13.50 -6.90
N THR A 82 0.78 13.59 -6.76
CA THR A 82 0.10 14.87 -6.50
C THR A 82 0.49 15.46 -5.15
N MET A 83 0.56 14.65 -4.10
CA MET A 83 0.99 15.10 -2.77
C MET A 83 2.45 15.56 -2.77
N ARG A 84 3.35 14.85 -3.45
CA ARG A 84 4.75 15.30 -3.62
C ARG A 84 4.81 16.64 -4.34
N SER A 85 4.03 16.84 -5.40
CA SER A 85 3.96 18.12 -6.10
C SER A 85 3.49 19.25 -5.16
N ARG A 86 2.43 19.02 -4.38
CA ARG A 86 1.94 19.98 -3.38
C ARG A 86 2.99 20.31 -2.32
N VAL A 87 3.73 19.31 -1.82
CA VAL A 87 4.83 19.54 -0.87
C VAL A 87 5.91 20.42 -1.50
N HIS A 88 6.31 20.16 -2.74
CA HIS A 88 7.31 21.00 -3.43
C HIS A 88 6.83 22.45 -3.62
N GLN A 89 5.54 22.64 -3.95
CA GLN A 89 4.93 23.96 -4.05
C GLN A 89 4.92 24.69 -2.69
N LEU A 90 4.52 24.00 -1.61
CA LEU A 90 4.52 24.56 -0.26
C LEU A 90 5.94 24.93 0.20
N GLU A 91 6.92 24.06 -0.03
CA GLU A 91 8.31 24.37 0.27
C GLU A 91 8.82 25.58 -0.50
N ALA A 92 8.46 25.73 -1.77
CA ALA A 92 8.80 26.89 -2.57
C ALA A 92 8.18 28.17 -1.99
N ALA A 93 6.90 28.13 -1.60
CA ALA A 93 6.22 29.23 -0.93
C ALA A 93 6.88 29.60 0.39
N VAL A 94 7.23 28.62 1.23
CA VAL A 94 7.94 28.83 2.50
C VAL A 94 9.31 29.48 2.25
N ARG A 95 10.07 29.00 1.26
CA ARG A 95 11.36 29.62 0.88
C ARG A 95 11.19 31.06 0.43
N SER A 96 10.15 31.36 -0.35
CA SER A 96 9.83 32.73 -0.78
C SER A 96 9.53 33.62 0.43
N LEU A 97 8.64 33.17 1.32
CA LEU A 97 8.24 33.91 2.50
C LEU A 97 9.41 34.18 3.45
N ARG A 98 10.30 33.19 3.65
CA ARG A 98 11.52 33.37 4.46
C ARG A 98 12.45 34.43 3.88
N ARG A 99 12.63 34.47 2.55
CA ARG A 99 13.43 35.51 1.88
C ARG A 99 12.81 36.88 2.05
N THR A 100 11.49 36.99 1.92
CA THR A 100 10.78 38.24 2.17
C THR A 100 10.99 38.68 3.61
N LEU A 101 10.76 37.80 4.60
CA LEU A 101 10.98 38.13 6.01
C LEU A 101 12.42 38.61 6.28
N GLU A 102 13.42 37.97 5.68
CA GLU A 102 14.83 38.38 5.83
C GLU A 102 15.10 39.77 5.25
N LYS A 103 14.53 40.10 4.08
CA LYS A 103 14.63 41.45 3.50
C LYS A 103 14.04 42.51 4.43
N TRP A 104 12.89 42.20 5.02
CA TRP A 104 12.22 43.12 5.93
C TRP A 104 12.99 43.29 7.23
N ARG A 105 13.53 42.19 7.77
CA ARG A 105 14.43 42.21 8.92
C ARG A 105 15.64 43.11 8.65
N ALA A 106 16.26 42.99 7.48
CA ALA A 106 17.37 43.84 7.06
C ALA A 106 16.97 45.31 6.91
N ALA A 107 15.81 45.60 6.33
CA ALA A 107 15.31 46.97 6.17
C ALA A 107 15.02 47.66 7.51
N VAL A 108 14.52 46.93 8.50
CA VAL A 108 14.25 47.44 9.85
C VAL A 108 15.55 47.67 10.64
N MET A 109 16.55 46.81 10.46
CA MET A 109 17.83 46.89 11.18
C MET A 109 18.84 47.85 10.52
N ALA A 110 18.52 48.41 9.36
CA ALA A 110 19.40 49.36 8.68
C ALA A 110 19.55 50.67 9.49
N PRO A 111 20.75 51.27 9.56
CA PRO A 111 20.96 52.51 10.30
C PRO A 111 20.16 53.70 9.75
N ASP A 112 19.84 53.69 8.45
CA ASP A 112 18.99 54.70 7.78
C ASP A 112 17.50 54.32 7.72
N ALA A 113 17.04 53.42 8.60
CA ALA A 113 15.68 52.91 8.62
C ALA A 113 14.65 54.00 8.97
N THR A 114 14.24 54.77 7.96
CA THR A 114 13.09 55.67 8.07
C THR A 114 11.80 54.88 7.83
N LEU A 115 10.75 55.16 8.63
CA LEU A 115 9.39 54.57 8.46
C LEU A 115 8.89 54.56 7.00
N ARG A 116 9.20 55.61 6.24
CA ARG A 116 8.85 55.74 4.80
C ARG A 116 9.51 54.67 3.94
N ARG A 117 10.78 54.37 4.19
CA ARG A 117 11.59 53.40 3.43
C ARG A 117 11.17 51.97 3.78
N ILE A 118 10.89 51.70 5.05
CA ILE A 118 10.30 50.43 5.50
C ILE A 118 8.97 50.22 4.77
N ARG A 119 8.03 51.19 4.79
CA ARG A 119 6.75 51.09 4.07
C ARG A 119 6.91 50.88 2.56
N ALA A 120 7.92 51.49 1.93
CA ALA A 120 8.19 51.25 0.51
C ALA A 120 8.63 49.80 0.25
N THR A 121 9.56 49.27 1.06
CA THR A 121 9.98 47.85 0.95
C THR A 121 8.85 46.87 1.25
N VAL A 122 7.93 47.25 2.14
CA VAL A 122 6.70 46.50 2.41
C VAL A 122 5.83 46.43 1.17
N ALA A 123 5.50 47.59 0.60
CA ALA A 123 4.62 47.70 -0.56
C ALA A 123 5.18 46.92 -1.75
N GLU A 124 6.48 47.06 -2.05
CA GLU A 124 7.13 46.30 -3.13
C GLU A 124 7.04 44.78 -2.92
N SER A 125 7.16 44.32 -1.67
CA SER A 125 7.07 42.89 -1.34
C SER A 125 5.64 42.36 -1.48
N THR A 126 4.64 43.16 -1.12
CA THR A 126 3.22 42.82 -1.29
C THR A 126 2.84 42.77 -2.76
N GLU A 127 3.25 43.77 -3.56
CA GLU A 127 3.00 43.80 -5.00
C GLU A 127 3.67 42.63 -5.73
N ARG A 128 4.91 42.26 -5.34
CA ARG A 128 5.61 41.10 -5.91
C ARG A 128 5.01 39.77 -5.47
N GLY A 129 4.31 39.71 -4.34
CA GLY A 129 3.57 38.53 -3.87
C GLY A 129 2.24 38.32 -4.59
N ASP A 130 1.64 39.39 -5.12
CA ASP A 130 0.36 39.38 -5.84
C ASP A 130 0.52 39.25 -7.36
N GLN A 131 1.75 39.31 -7.86
CA GLN A 131 2.05 39.10 -9.28
C GLN A 131 1.90 37.60 -9.59
N PRO A 132 0.88 37.18 -10.37
CA PRO A 132 0.74 35.77 -10.74
C PRO A 132 1.98 35.36 -11.51
N HIS A 133 2.66 34.33 -11.01
CA HIS A 133 3.73 33.65 -11.74
C HIS A 133 3.10 32.91 -12.93
N ASP A 134 2.76 33.65 -13.98
CA ASP A 134 2.50 33.10 -15.32
C ASP A 134 3.85 32.72 -15.92
N SER A 135 4.22 31.44 -15.82
CA SER A 135 5.24 30.77 -16.63
C SER A 135 5.05 29.27 -16.56
#